data_AF-A0A7S3CE60-F1
#
_entry.id   AF-A0A7S3CE60-F1
#
_cell.length_a   1.000
_cell.length_b   1.000
_cell.length_c   1.000
_cell.angle_alpha   90.00
_cell.angle_beta   90.00
_cell.angle_gamma   90.00
#
_symmetry.space_group_name_H-M   'P 1'
#
loop_
_entity.id
_entity.type
_entity.pdbx_description
1 polymer ?
#
loop_
_entity_poly.entity_id
_entity_poly.type
_entity_poly.pdbx_seq_one_letter_code
_entity_poly.pdbx_strand_id
1 'polypeptide(L)'
;ASQGPAMGRARRRMNDGGSLIVKSKRWLRVLPMLQFLVMVADLATSLQLTRMTFSAYGTSWTKDLNSGNFNLIFEKFAADLLGACILRLLVFPLFTHLGIKFGSTTKAADPVGGGLRCVPCSSTSDGLKQPLLPVLLATRDAVAQEERERMAMERVTSSGWSKCLPFFGGRARKDGSGTNNKGLKEEREAEEALQCYKDVKRANRNKIAAESLVFFFSTGFQVYMGIKAVCFDVSKLRVHWQFPCLLLLGVICVNIESVLCCVMIESYAKEEGIDKPELHSHPLFFSKANAGHSCDLCRRRILRGYRCWLCDFDICMKCMSSSTKRAEGEGGIRGDKGVRNE
;
A
#
# COMPACT_ATOMS: atom_id res chain seq x y z
N ALA A 1 -9.50 44.59 -32.41
CA ALA A 1 -10.17 43.49 -31.66
C ALA A 1 -9.54 42.17 -32.11
N SER A 2 -8.99 41.39 -31.19
CA SER A 2 -8.28 40.13 -31.51
C SER A 2 -8.48 39.14 -30.38
N GLN A 3 -9.44 38.23 -30.53
CA GLN A 3 -9.68 37.16 -29.56
C GLN A 3 -8.73 35.99 -29.89
N GLY A 4 -7.81 35.68 -28.98
CA GLY A 4 -6.93 34.51 -29.10
C GLY A 4 -7.68 33.22 -28.73
N PRO A 5 -7.44 32.09 -29.43
CA PRO A 5 -8.13 30.83 -29.14
C PRO A 5 -7.65 30.23 -27.81
N ALA A 6 -8.58 30.03 -26.88
CA ALA A 6 -8.30 29.38 -25.61
C ALA A 6 -8.03 27.89 -25.81
N MET A 7 -6.76 27.48 -25.76
CA MET A 7 -6.36 26.07 -25.74
C MET A 7 -6.78 25.39 -24.43
N GLY A 8 -8.01 24.90 -24.39
CA GLY A 8 -8.48 23.99 -23.36
C GLY A 8 -7.70 22.68 -23.40
N ARG A 9 -6.67 22.54 -22.55
CA ARG A 9 -5.96 21.26 -22.36
C ARG A 9 -6.91 20.24 -21.73
N ALA A 10 -7.61 19.49 -22.58
CA ALA A 10 -8.41 18.33 -22.20
C ALA A 10 -7.48 17.25 -21.62
N ARG A 11 -7.22 17.35 -20.32
CA ARG A 11 -6.41 16.40 -19.55
C ARG A 11 -7.20 15.10 -19.45
N ARG A 12 -7.08 14.24 -20.47
CA ARG A 12 -7.62 12.87 -20.44
C ARG A 12 -7.15 12.21 -19.14
N ARG A 13 -8.08 12.01 -18.20
CA ARG A 13 -7.86 11.13 -17.07
C ARG A 13 -7.64 9.76 -17.68
N MET A 14 -6.43 9.21 -17.58
CA MET A 14 -6.20 7.84 -17.98
C MET A 14 -7.05 6.99 -17.04
N ASN A 15 -8.01 6.25 -17.60
CA ASN A 15 -8.81 5.30 -16.85
C ASN A 15 -7.87 4.18 -16.41
N ASP A 16 -7.45 4.18 -15.14
CA ASP A 16 -6.49 3.19 -14.68
C ASP A 16 -7.15 1.80 -14.64
N GLY A 17 -6.67 0.88 -15.49
CA GLY A 17 -7.09 -0.53 -15.46
C GLY A 17 -6.53 -1.33 -14.28
N GLY A 18 -5.69 -0.72 -13.43
CA GLY A 18 -4.69 -1.40 -12.60
C GLY A 18 -5.18 -2.33 -11.49
N SER A 19 -6.46 -2.31 -11.10
CA SER A 19 -7.00 -3.23 -10.07
C SER A 19 -8.44 -3.63 -10.37
N LEU A 20 -8.62 -4.28 -11.53
CA LEU A 20 -9.83 -5.02 -11.89
C LEU A 20 -9.84 -6.45 -11.32
N ILE A 21 -8.68 -7.02 -10.99
CA ILE A 21 -8.53 -8.46 -10.73
C ILE A 21 -8.94 -8.89 -9.31
N VAL A 22 -8.74 -8.05 -8.27
CA VAL A 22 -8.92 -8.49 -6.85
C VAL A 22 -10.03 -7.77 -6.08
N LYS A 23 -11.23 -7.71 -6.67
CA LYS A 23 -12.45 -7.19 -6.00
C LYS A 23 -13.43 -8.26 -5.53
N SER A 24 -13.37 -9.48 -6.08
CA SER A 24 -14.20 -10.58 -5.61
C SER A 24 -13.55 -11.32 -4.44
N LYS A 25 -14.29 -11.43 -3.32
CA LYS A 25 -13.94 -12.24 -2.13
C LYS A 25 -13.72 -13.74 -2.44
N ARG A 26 -14.07 -14.22 -3.65
CA ARG A 26 -13.76 -15.59 -4.10
C ARG A 26 -12.28 -15.72 -4.49
N TRP A 27 -11.72 -14.78 -5.27
CA TRP A 27 -10.32 -14.81 -5.69
C TRP A 27 -9.34 -14.78 -4.51
N LEU A 28 -9.62 -13.96 -3.51
CA LEU A 28 -8.87 -13.91 -2.24
C LEU A 28 -8.77 -15.26 -1.51
N ARG A 29 -9.71 -16.20 -1.72
CA ARG A 29 -9.65 -17.55 -1.13
C ARG A 29 -8.94 -18.57 -2.01
N VAL A 30 -8.83 -18.29 -3.31
CA VAL A 30 -8.20 -19.17 -4.30
C VAL A 30 -6.70 -18.87 -4.46
N LEU A 31 -6.26 -17.63 -4.23
CA LEU A 31 -4.85 -17.22 -4.38
C LEU A 31 -3.85 -18.13 -3.64
N PRO A 32 -4.02 -18.49 -2.34
CA PRO A 32 -3.08 -19.39 -1.66
C PRO A 32 -3.08 -20.82 -2.23
N MET A 33 -4.23 -21.29 -2.72
CA MET A 33 -4.32 -22.61 -3.37
C MET A 33 -3.60 -22.62 -4.72
N LEU A 34 -3.76 -21.55 -5.51
CA LEU A 34 -3.06 -21.39 -6.79
C LEU A 34 -1.54 -21.29 -6.59
N GLN A 35 -1.10 -20.53 -5.59
CA GLN A 35 0.30 -20.47 -5.15
C GLN A 35 0.81 -21.88 -4.80
N PHE A 36 0.07 -22.64 -3.99
CA PHE A 36 0.46 -24.00 -3.61
C PHE A 36 0.58 -24.94 -4.81
N LEU A 37 -0.35 -24.88 -5.77
CA LEU A 37 -0.28 -25.68 -6.99
C LEU A 37 0.95 -25.34 -7.84
N VAL A 38 1.31 -24.05 -7.96
CA VAL A 38 2.53 -23.62 -8.67
C VAL A 38 3.79 -24.10 -7.97
N MET A 39 3.85 -23.97 -6.64
CA MET A 39 4.95 -24.47 -5.80
C MET A 39 5.15 -25.99 -5.96
N VAL A 40 4.07 -26.77 -5.99
CA VAL A 40 4.11 -28.23 -6.22
C VAL A 40 4.57 -28.57 -7.64
N ALA A 41 4.09 -27.86 -8.65
CA ALA A 41 4.51 -28.07 -10.04
C ALA A 41 6.01 -27.78 -10.26
N ASP A 42 6.53 -26.74 -9.61
CA ASP A 42 7.95 -26.37 -9.68
C ASP A 42 8.84 -27.39 -8.94
N LEU A 43 8.43 -27.83 -7.74
CA LEU A 43 9.10 -28.89 -7.01
C LEU A 43 9.14 -30.20 -7.80
N ALA A 44 8.02 -30.58 -8.44
CA ALA A 44 7.95 -31.75 -9.30
C ALA A 44 8.89 -31.63 -10.52
N THR A 45 8.95 -30.44 -11.13
CA THR A 45 9.85 -30.12 -12.25
C THR A 45 11.32 -30.25 -11.83
N SER A 46 11.68 -29.69 -10.68
CA SER A 46 13.03 -29.74 -10.10
C SER A 46 13.44 -31.15 -9.67
N LEU A 47 12.52 -31.93 -9.10
CA LEU A 47 12.72 -33.35 -8.78
C LEU A 47 12.92 -34.19 -10.04
N GLN A 48 12.15 -33.93 -11.11
CA GLN A 48 12.26 -34.66 -12.37
C GLN A 48 13.59 -34.34 -13.08
N LEU A 49 14.00 -33.06 -13.13
CA LEU A 49 15.34 -32.66 -13.60
C LEU A 49 16.43 -33.39 -12.81
N THR A 50 16.36 -33.35 -11.49
CA THR A 50 17.31 -34.04 -10.60
C THR A 50 17.38 -35.53 -10.92
N ARG A 51 16.23 -36.22 -10.95
CA ARG A 51 16.11 -37.65 -11.28
C ARG A 51 16.71 -37.99 -12.64
N MET A 52 16.49 -37.17 -13.66
CA MET A 52 17.07 -37.36 -15.00
C MET A 52 18.61 -37.27 -14.95
N THR A 53 19.17 -36.28 -14.26
CA THR A 53 20.63 -36.14 -14.15
C THR A 53 21.26 -37.30 -13.36
N PHE A 54 20.67 -37.71 -12.23
CA PHE A 54 21.13 -38.89 -11.48
C PHE A 54 21.02 -40.19 -12.31
N SER A 55 19.99 -40.34 -13.13
CA SER A 55 19.86 -41.51 -14.01
C SER A 55 20.90 -41.55 -15.13
N ALA A 56 21.43 -40.41 -15.57
CA ALA A 56 22.44 -40.33 -16.63
C ALA A 56 23.88 -40.46 -16.10
N TYR A 57 24.14 -40.01 -14.86
CA TYR A 57 25.49 -39.91 -14.28
C TYR A 57 25.69 -40.77 -13.00
N GLY A 58 24.79 -41.71 -12.73
CA GLY A 58 24.54 -42.32 -11.40
C GLY A 58 25.69 -43.04 -10.69
N THR A 59 26.77 -43.43 -11.38
CA THR A 59 27.98 -44.01 -10.74
C THR A 59 29.13 -43.03 -10.54
N SER A 60 29.02 -41.81 -11.09
CA SER A 60 30.07 -40.77 -11.02
C SER A 60 29.86 -39.78 -9.87
N TRP A 61 28.62 -39.53 -9.44
CA TRP A 61 28.31 -38.47 -8.48
C TRP A 61 29.02 -38.61 -7.13
N THR A 62 29.16 -39.83 -6.61
CA THR A 62 29.86 -40.08 -5.33
C THR A 62 31.36 -39.83 -5.44
N LYS A 63 31.97 -40.14 -6.59
CA LYS A 63 33.39 -39.86 -6.88
C LYS A 63 33.61 -38.36 -7.02
N ASP A 64 32.76 -37.69 -7.78
CA ASP A 64 32.83 -36.24 -7.99
C ASP A 64 32.65 -35.49 -6.66
N LEU A 65 31.69 -35.91 -5.82
CA LEU A 65 31.48 -35.37 -4.47
C LEU A 65 32.68 -35.59 -3.54
N ASN A 66 33.20 -36.81 -3.47
CA ASN A 66 34.37 -37.13 -2.63
C ASN A 66 35.64 -36.42 -3.11
N SER A 67 35.73 -36.05 -4.40
CA SER A 67 36.84 -35.27 -4.94
C SER A 67 36.78 -33.77 -4.64
N GLY A 68 35.68 -33.26 -4.07
CA GLY A 68 35.49 -31.83 -3.79
C GLY A 68 35.32 -30.93 -5.01
N ASN A 69 35.22 -31.49 -6.22
CA ASN A 69 35.13 -30.74 -7.47
C ASN A 69 33.71 -30.21 -7.73
N PHE A 70 33.30 -29.19 -6.98
CA PHE A 70 31.96 -28.60 -7.08
C PHE A 70 31.59 -28.11 -8.49
N ASN A 71 32.55 -27.64 -9.28
CA ASN A 71 32.31 -27.27 -10.69
C ASN A 71 31.81 -28.46 -11.51
N LEU A 72 32.42 -29.64 -11.33
CA LEU A 72 32.01 -30.87 -12.01
C LEU A 72 30.61 -31.34 -11.57
N ILE A 73 30.28 -31.12 -10.29
CA ILE A 73 28.94 -31.42 -9.75
C ILE A 73 27.91 -30.46 -10.37
N PHE A 74 28.25 -29.18 -10.48
CA PHE A 74 27.43 -28.15 -11.11
C PHE A 74 27.23 -28.38 -12.61
N GLU A 75 28.23 -28.84 -13.36
CA GLU A 75 28.08 -29.12 -14.79
C GLU A 75 27.22 -30.36 -15.08
N LYS A 76 27.28 -31.39 -14.23
CA LYS A 76 26.64 -32.70 -14.47
C LYS A 76 25.30 -32.94 -13.77
N PHE A 77 25.04 -32.29 -12.63
CA PHE A 77 23.87 -32.61 -11.78
C PHE A 77 22.97 -31.40 -11.59
N ALA A 78 21.65 -31.65 -11.56
CA ALA A 78 20.62 -30.64 -11.32
C ALA A 78 20.17 -30.55 -9.83
N ALA A 79 20.93 -31.16 -8.91
CA ALA A 79 20.60 -31.18 -7.47
C ALA A 79 20.62 -29.78 -6.83
N ASP A 80 21.41 -28.88 -7.39
CA ASP A 80 21.48 -27.46 -7.08
C ASP A 80 20.20 -26.70 -7.47
N LEU A 81 19.57 -27.05 -8.59
CA LEU A 81 18.24 -26.51 -8.97
C LEU A 81 17.16 -26.96 -7.97
N LEU A 82 17.22 -28.21 -7.49
CA LEU A 82 16.33 -28.68 -6.42
C LEU A 82 16.59 -27.93 -5.11
N GLY A 83 17.85 -27.69 -4.74
CA GLY A 83 18.21 -26.86 -3.58
C GLY A 83 17.71 -25.42 -3.70
N ALA A 84 17.87 -24.81 -4.88
CA ALA A 84 17.35 -23.49 -5.22
C ALA A 84 15.81 -23.44 -5.14
N CYS A 85 15.12 -24.47 -5.64
CA CYS A 85 13.68 -24.60 -5.51
C CYS A 85 13.25 -24.68 -4.04
N ILE A 86 13.88 -25.55 -3.23
CA ILE A 86 13.58 -25.68 -1.79
C ILE A 86 13.82 -24.36 -1.05
N LEU A 87 14.92 -23.66 -1.33
CA LEU A 87 15.20 -22.35 -0.75
C LEU A 87 14.09 -21.34 -1.08
N ARG A 88 13.66 -21.28 -2.36
CA ARG A 88 12.59 -20.39 -2.82
C ARG A 88 11.24 -20.71 -2.18
N LEU A 89 10.89 -21.99 -2.03
CA LEU A 89 9.69 -22.46 -1.31
C LEU A 89 9.63 -22.02 0.16
N LEU A 90 10.78 -21.67 0.77
CA LEU A 90 10.84 -21.08 2.11
C LEU A 90 10.84 -19.55 2.06
N VAL A 91 11.64 -18.96 1.16
CA VAL A 91 11.87 -17.51 1.07
C VAL A 91 10.64 -16.75 0.55
N PHE A 92 9.94 -17.25 -0.47
CA PHE A 92 8.80 -16.55 -1.07
C PHE A 92 7.59 -16.47 -0.11
N PRO A 93 7.16 -17.55 0.56
CA PRO A 93 6.14 -17.47 1.60
C PRO A 93 6.57 -16.60 2.78
N LEU A 94 7.85 -16.62 3.17
CA LEU A 94 8.37 -15.73 4.23
C LEU A 94 8.26 -14.26 3.84
N PHE A 95 8.74 -13.85 2.66
CA PHE A 95 8.61 -12.46 2.19
C PHE A 95 7.15 -12.05 2.00
N THR A 96 6.28 -12.95 1.53
CA THR A 96 4.84 -12.72 1.46
C THR A 96 4.26 -12.45 2.85
N HIS A 97 4.57 -13.30 3.84
CA HIS A 97 4.11 -13.13 5.21
C HIS A 97 4.62 -11.82 5.84
N LEU A 98 5.90 -11.49 5.66
CA LEU A 98 6.49 -10.24 6.16
C LEU A 98 5.86 -9.02 5.49
N GLY A 99 5.63 -9.05 4.17
CA GLY A 99 4.94 -8.00 3.42
C GLY A 99 3.52 -7.75 3.92
N ILE A 100 2.76 -8.81 4.18
CA ILE A 100 1.41 -8.72 4.75
C ILE A 100 1.44 -8.19 6.19
N LYS A 101 2.30 -8.75 7.04
CA LYS A 101 2.39 -8.41 8.46
C LYS A 101 2.90 -6.99 8.72
N PHE A 102 3.83 -6.50 7.90
CA PHE A 102 4.39 -5.16 8.03
C PHE A 102 3.71 -4.12 7.12
N GLY A 103 2.87 -4.55 6.17
CA GLY A 103 2.01 -3.70 5.35
C GLY A 103 0.59 -3.52 5.92
N SER A 104 0.15 -4.35 6.87
CA SER A 104 -1.09 -4.14 7.62
C SER A 104 -0.92 -3.12 8.74
N THR A 105 -1.91 -2.23 8.90
CA THR A 105 -1.98 -1.19 9.96
C THR A 105 -2.74 -1.63 11.22
N THR A 106 -3.10 -2.92 11.33
CA THR A 106 -3.98 -3.51 12.37
C THR A 106 -3.59 -3.23 13.83
N LYS A 107 -2.34 -2.85 14.12
CA LYS A 107 -1.88 -2.54 15.49
C LYS A 107 -2.39 -1.23 16.09
N ALA A 108 -3.10 -0.39 15.33
CA ALA A 108 -3.56 0.92 15.81
C ALA A 108 -4.94 0.91 16.49
N ALA A 109 -5.65 -0.22 16.49
CA ALA A 109 -7.06 -0.32 16.91
C ALA A 109 -7.29 -1.14 18.20
N ASP A 110 -6.27 -1.36 19.03
CA ASP A 110 -6.49 -1.85 20.39
C ASP A 110 -7.35 -0.82 21.15
N PRO A 111 -8.54 -1.21 21.68
CA PRO A 111 -9.47 -0.26 22.26
C PRO A 111 -8.95 0.23 23.62
N VAL A 112 -8.25 1.37 23.61
CA VAL A 112 -7.96 2.15 24.82
C VAL A 112 -9.29 2.37 25.56
N GLY A 113 -9.37 1.84 26.78
CA GLY A 113 -10.63 1.47 27.44
C GLY A 113 -11.74 2.53 27.36
N GLY A 114 -12.80 2.22 26.61
CA GLY A 114 -13.82 3.22 26.24
C GLY A 114 -15.20 2.66 25.84
N GLY A 115 -15.59 1.47 26.30
CA GLY A 115 -17.01 1.06 26.46
C GLY A 115 -17.91 0.88 25.22
N LEU A 116 -17.47 1.20 24.00
CA LEU A 116 -18.28 1.06 22.78
C LEU A 116 -17.90 -0.19 21.99
N ARG A 117 -18.78 -1.22 22.03
CA ARG A 117 -18.63 -2.43 21.21
C ARG A 117 -18.87 -2.10 19.74
N CYS A 118 -17.87 -2.33 18.89
CA CYS A 118 -18.09 -2.38 17.44
C CYS A 118 -19.03 -3.55 17.11
N VAL A 119 -20.18 -3.23 16.51
CA VAL A 119 -21.10 -4.24 15.96
C VAL A 119 -20.54 -4.73 14.62
N PRO A 120 -20.43 -6.05 14.36
CA PRO A 120 -19.95 -6.55 13.09
C PRO A 120 -21.00 -6.31 11.99
N CYS A 121 -20.78 -5.30 11.14
CA CYS A 121 -21.64 -5.04 9.99
C CYS A 121 -21.42 -6.08 8.89
N SER A 122 -22.30 -7.09 8.86
CA SER A 122 -22.49 -7.94 7.69
C SER A 122 -23.32 -7.21 6.63
N SER A 123 -22.68 -6.67 5.59
CA SER A 123 -23.40 -6.16 4.42
C SER A 123 -22.72 -6.54 3.10
N THR A 124 -23.56 -6.61 2.06
CA THR A 124 -23.26 -7.18 0.75
C THR A 124 -22.53 -6.20 -0.18
N SER A 125 -21.83 -6.76 -1.15
CA SER A 125 -21.01 -6.04 -2.13
C SER A 125 -21.83 -5.42 -3.27
N ASP A 126 -21.45 -4.22 -3.72
CA ASP A 126 -21.59 -3.86 -5.13
C ASP A 126 -20.55 -2.83 -5.63
N GLY A 127 -20.26 -2.88 -6.94
CA GLY A 127 -19.62 -1.85 -7.79
C GLY A 127 -18.35 -1.10 -7.32
N LEU A 128 -17.17 -1.34 -7.92
CA LEU A 128 -15.94 -0.60 -7.56
C LEU A 128 -14.94 -0.36 -8.72
N LYS A 129 -14.51 0.90 -8.90
CA LYS A 129 -13.54 1.45 -9.88
C LYS A 129 -12.68 2.55 -9.20
N GLN A 130 -11.51 3.02 -9.65
CA GLN A 130 -10.40 2.49 -10.50
C GLN A 130 -9.09 3.20 -10.03
N PRO A 131 -7.87 2.62 -10.16
CA PRO A 131 -6.76 2.98 -9.26
C PRO A 131 -5.54 3.65 -9.92
N LEU A 132 -5.28 4.93 -9.58
CA LEU A 132 -4.15 5.73 -10.07
C LEU A 132 -2.78 5.38 -9.43
N LEU A 133 -1.75 5.24 -10.26
CA LEU A 133 -0.37 5.68 -9.97
C LEU A 133 0.27 6.14 -11.30
N PRO A 134 0.82 7.37 -11.37
CA PRO A 134 2.16 7.62 -10.83
C PRO A 134 2.30 9.00 -10.16
N VAL A 135 2.50 9.03 -8.83
CA VAL A 135 2.64 10.29 -8.05
C VAL A 135 3.84 10.25 -7.11
N LEU A 136 5.02 9.90 -7.63
CA LEU A 136 6.28 10.00 -6.88
C LEU A 136 7.03 11.31 -7.17
N LEU A 137 7.14 11.73 -8.43
CA LEU A 137 7.87 12.95 -8.80
C LEU A 137 7.20 14.25 -8.32
N ALA A 138 5.87 14.35 -8.35
CA ALA A 138 5.16 15.55 -7.92
C ALA A 138 5.20 15.83 -6.40
N THR A 139 5.72 14.90 -5.58
CA THR A 139 5.68 15.01 -4.11
C THR A 139 6.86 15.78 -3.51
N ARG A 140 7.99 15.89 -4.21
CA ARG A 140 9.16 16.63 -3.72
C ARG A 140 8.91 18.14 -3.73
N ASP A 141 8.36 18.64 -4.84
CA ASP A 141 8.14 20.07 -5.04
C ASP A 141 6.98 20.60 -4.18
N ALA A 142 5.91 19.82 -4.02
CA ALA A 142 4.79 20.19 -3.15
C ALA A 142 5.20 20.34 -1.68
N VAL A 143 6.04 19.45 -1.16
CA VAL A 143 6.56 19.54 0.22
C VAL A 143 7.53 20.72 0.35
N ALA A 144 8.43 20.91 -0.62
CA ALA A 144 9.35 22.04 -0.62
C ALA A 144 8.63 23.42 -0.75
N GLN A 145 7.43 23.45 -1.34
CA GLN A 145 6.60 24.65 -1.40
C GLN A 145 5.88 24.91 -0.06
N GLU A 146 5.29 23.87 0.56
CA GLU A 146 4.65 23.96 1.89
C GLU A 146 5.65 24.49 2.96
N GLU A 147 6.91 24.07 2.88
CA GLU A 147 7.99 24.55 3.79
C GLU A 147 8.36 26.03 3.56
N ARG A 148 8.40 26.50 2.30
CA ARG A 148 8.66 27.91 1.96
C ARG A 148 7.54 28.84 2.43
N GLU A 149 6.29 28.42 2.22
CA GLU A 149 5.11 29.21 2.64
C GLU A 149 5.05 29.34 4.17
N ARG A 150 5.47 28.30 4.92
CA ARG A 150 5.58 28.35 6.39
C ARG A 150 6.63 29.36 6.87
N MET A 151 7.85 29.32 6.30
CA MET A 151 8.91 30.29 6.62
C MET A 151 8.56 31.73 6.23
N ALA A 152 7.69 31.93 5.24
CA ALA A 152 7.24 33.26 4.83
C ALA A 152 6.33 33.90 5.90
N MET A 153 5.42 33.13 6.53
CA MET A 153 4.53 33.67 7.57
C MET A 153 5.28 34.07 8.85
N GLU A 154 6.28 33.31 9.28
CA GLU A 154 7.05 33.61 10.51
C GLU A 154 7.86 34.93 10.42
N ARG A 155 8.23 35.37 9.21
CA ARG A 155 8.86 36.69 9.01
C ARG A 155 7.87 37.85 9.14
N VAL A 156 6.60 37.64 8.81
CA VAL A 156 5.56 38.68 8.89
C VAL A 156 5.13 38.91 10.35
N THR A 157 5.12 37.87 11.18
CA THR A 157 4.78 37.99 12.60
C THR A 157 5.90 38.56 13.46
N SER A 158 7.17 38.40 13.06
CA SER A 158 8.34 38.82 13.84
C SER A 158 8.76 40.28 13.64
N SER A 159 8.29 40.98 12.60
CA SER A 159 8.73 42.34 12.26
C SER A 159 7.78 43.49 12.68
N GLY A 160 6.65 43.18 13.33
CA GLY A 160 5.51 44.12 13.42
C GLY A 160 5.16 44.75 14.77
N TRP A 161 5.73 44.31 15.90
CA TRP A 161 5.32 44.77 17.24
C TRP A 161 6.41 45.60 17.94
N SER A 162 6.40 46.92 17.67
CA SER A 162 7.13 47.88 18.50
C SER A 162 6.31 49.15 18.75
N LYS A 163 6.08 49.41 20.04
CA LYS A 163 5.80 50.72 20.67
C LYS A 163 4.50 51.45 20.28
N CYS A 164 3.42 51.08 20.96
CA CYS A 164 2.46 52.05 21.51
C CYS A 164 2.23 51.74 23.00
N LEU A 165 2.41 52.74 23.87
CA LEU A 165 2.26 52.67 25.34
C LEU A 165 0.87 53.25 25.77
N PRO A 166 0.47 53.16 27.05
CA PRO A 166 -0.92 52.89 27.40
C PRO A 166 -1.74 54.14 27.70
N PHE A 167 -3.07 53.98 27.67
CA PHE A 167 -3.99 54.90 28.35
C PHE A 167 -4.98 54.13 29.23
N PHE A 168 -5.31 54.72 30.39
CA PHE A 168 -6.01 54.05 31.48
C PHE A 168 -7.47 53.72 31.14
N GLY A 169 -7.95 52.56 31.60
CA GLY A 169 -9.34 52.15 31.47
C GLY A 169 -9.59 50.80 32.15
N GLY A 170 -9.84 50.83 33.46
CA GLY A 170 -10.09 49.61 34.24
C GLY A 170 -11.30 48.83 33.73
N ARG A 171 -11.09 47.57 33.34
CA ARG A 171 -12.16 46.60 33.11
C ARG A 171 -11.89 45.35 33.92
N ALA A 172 -12.94 44.82 34.55
CA ALA A 172 -12.88 43.70 35.45
C ALA A 172 -12.15 42.50 34.82
N ARG A 173 -11.21 41.91 35.57
CA ARG A 173 -10.70 40.56 35.28
C ARG A 173 -11.88 39.59 35.37
N LYS A 174 -12.34 39.13 34.22
CA LYS A 174 -13.29 38.02 34.11
C LYS A 174 -12.43 36.77 33.89
N ASP A 175 -12.37 35.89 34.88
CA ASP A 175 -11.41 34.79 34.92
C ASP A 175 -11.60 33.81 33.74
N GLY A 176 -10.75 33.96 32.74
CA GLY A 176 -10.76 33.22 31.46
C GLY A 176 -10.23 31.79 31.56
N SER A 177 -10.56 31.06 32.63
CA SER A 177 -10.03 29.72 32.92
C SER A 177 -10.46 28.65 31.88
N GLY A 178 -11.55 28.88 31.15
CA GLY A 178 -12.16 27.89 30.25
C GLY A 178 -11.52 27.71 28.86
N THR A 179 -10.56 28.54 28.44
CA THR A 179 -10.04 28.51 27.05
C THR A 179 -8.87 27.57 26.79
N ASN A 180 -7.98 27.34 27.77
CA ASN A 180 -6.75 26.57 27.54
C ASN A 180 -6.99 25.08 27.23
N ASN A 181 -8.06 24.49 27.78
CA ASN A 181 -8.38 23.07 27.57
C ASN A 181 -8.80 22.74 26.12
N LYS A 182 -9.15 23.73 25.29
CA LYS A 182 -9.50 23.49 23.88
C LYS A 182 -8.26 23.28 23.02
N GLY A 183 -7.23 24.12 23.18
CA GLY A 183 -5.98 24.02 22.41
C GLY A 183 -5.28 22.68 22.60
N LEU A 184 -5.13 22.24 23.86
CA LEU A 184 -4.53 20.95 24.21
C LEU A 184 -5.25 19.74 23.57
N LYS A 185 -6.58 19.82 23.38
CA LYS A 185 -7.32 18.75 22.71
C LYS A 185 -7.07 18.74 21.20
N GLU A 186 -7.10 19.91 20.56
CA GLU A 186 -6.83 20.04 19.12
C GLU A 186 -5.40 19.63 18.75
N GLU A 187 -4.42 19.92 19.61
CA GLU A 187 -3.02 19.51 19.45
C GLU A 187 -2.89 17.99 19.51
N ARG A 188 -3.48 17.33 20.51
CA ARG A 188 -3.48 15.86 20.64
C ARG A 188 -4.15 15.16 19.44
N GLU A 189 -5.30 15.65 19.00
CA GLU A 189 -5.98 15.11 17.80
C GLU A 189 -5.10 15.25 16.54
N ALA A 190 -4.32 16.33 16.42
CA ALA A 190 -3.39 16.54 15.31
C ALA A 190 -2.16 15.61 15.38
N GLU A 191 -1.64 15.32 16.58
CA GLU A 191 -0.55 14.35 16.79
C GLU A 191 -0.98 12.92 16.45
N GLU A 192 -2.16 12.49 16.91
CA GLU A 192 -2.73 11.17 16.61
C GLU A 192 -2.94 11.00 15.09
N ALA A 193 -3.47 12.03 14.41
CA ALA A 193 -3.62 12.03 12.96
C ALA A 193 -2.27 11.99 12.21
N LEU A 194 -1.25 12.70 12.71
CA LEU A 194 0.10 12.67 12.14
C LEU A 194 0.77 11.30 12.36
N GLN A 195 0.53 10.65 13.49
CA GLN A 195 1.05 9.33 13.81
C GLN A 195 0.44 8.26 12.89
N CYS A 196 -0.90 8.27 12.74
CA CYS A 196 -1.60 7.42 11.75
C CYS A 196 -1.01 7.57 10.33
N TYR A 197 -0.76 8.81 9.88
CA TYR A 197 -0.11 9.05 8.59
C TYR A 197 1.32 8.50 8.49
N LYS A 198 2.13 8.60 9.56
CA LYS A 198 3.48 8.01 9.62
C LYS A 198 3.42 6.49 9.50
N ASP A 199 2.46 5.85 10.16
CA ASP A 199 2.31 4.40 10.16
C ASP A 199 1.78 3.86 8.82
N VAL A 200 0.80 4.52 8.18
CA VAL A 200 0.41 4.20 6.78
C VAL A 200 1.61 4.37 5.81
N LYS A 201 2.40 5.45 5.96
CA LYS A 201 3.60 5.68 5.14
C LYS A 201 4.70 4.63 5.41
N ARG A 202 4.78 4.07 6.62
CA ARG A 202 5.69 2.96 6.96
C ARG A 202 5.20 1.66 6.34
N ALA A 203 3.90 1.34 6.51
CA ALA A 203 3.26 0.17 5.95
C ALA A 203 3.41 0.06 4.43
N ASN A 204 3.10 1.13 3.68
CA ASN A 204 3.27 1.15 2.24
C ASN A 204 4.75 1.01 1.81
N ARG A 205 5.71 1.54 2.59
CA ARG A 205 7.14 1.34 2.32
C ARG A 205 7.55 -0.12 2.51
N ASN A 206 7.04 -0.77 3.55
CA ASN A 206 7.29 -2.18 3.84
C ASN A 206 6.68 -3.09 2.75
N LYS A 207 5.48 -2.76 2.25
CA LYS A 207 4.84 -3.40 1.09
C LYS A 207 5.78 -3.35 -0.13
N ILE A 208 6.18 -2.14 -0.55
CA ILE A 208 7.05 -1.92 -1.71
C ILE A 208 8.41 -2.64 -1.52
N ALA A 209 8.97 -2.64 -0.32
CA ALA A 209 10.21 -3.36 -0.02
C ALA A 209 10.05 -4.89 -0.16
N ALA A 210 8.95 -5.47 0.32
CA ALA A 210 8.68 -6.90 0.19
C ALA A 210 8.46 -7.31 -1.28
N GLU A 211 7.70 -6.53 -2.05
CA GLU A 211 7.51 -6.73 -3.49
C GLU A 211 8.85 -6.64 -4.26
N SER A 212 9.70 -5.66 -3.89
CA SER A 212 11.04 -5.51 -4.49
C SER A 212 11.97 -6.69 -4.18
N LEU A 213 11.88 -7.26 -2.98
CA LEU A 213 12.64 -8.47 -2.60
C LEU A 213 12.17 -9.70 -3.36
N VAL A 214 10.84 -9.91 -3.51
CA VAL A 214 10.28 -10.99 -4.32
C VAL A 214 10.75 -10.88 -5.77
N PHE A 215 10.71 -9.67 -6.35
CA PHE A 215 11.21 -9.42 -7.71
C PHE A 215 12.71 -9.73 -7.82
N PHE A 216 13.55 -9.18 -6.94
CA PHE A 216 15.00 -9.37 -6.98
C PHE A 216 15.42 -10.85 -6.89
N PHE A 217 14.83 -11.61 -5.96
CA PHE A 217 15.10 -13.04 -5.85
C PHE A 217 14.56 -13.82 -7.06
N SER A 218 13.38 -13.49 -7.58
CA SER A 218 12.84 -14.09 -8.81
C SER A 218 13.79 -13.89 -10.00
N THR A 219 14.27 -12.66 -10.23
CA THR A 219 15.28 -12.38 -11.26
C THR A 219 16.58 -13.14 -11.02
N GLY A 220 17.06 -13.21 -9.76
CA GLY A 220 18.25 -13.99 -9.40
C GLY A 220 18.14 -15.47 -9.76
N PHE A 221 17.00 -16.12 -9.46
CA PHE A 221 16.75 -17.51 -9.84
C PHE A 221 16.63 -17.69 -11.37
N GLN A 222 16.05 -16.73 -12.09
CA GLN A 222 15.97 -16.79 -13.56
C GLN A 222 17.35 -16.68 -14.22
N VAL A 223 18.21 -15.77 -13.73
CA VAL A 223 19.62 -15.67 -14.17
C VAL A 223 20.38 -16.97 -13.84
N TYR A 224 20.20 -17.52 -12.65
CA TYR A 224 20.82 -18.78 -12.24
C TYR A 224 20.44 -19.96 -13.15
N MET A 225 19.14 -20.12 -13.45
CA MET A 225 18.66 -21.12 -14.41
C MET A 225 19.19 -20.88 -15.83
N GLY A 226 19.35 -19.62 -16.24
CA GLY A 226 19.96 -19.26 -17.53
C GLY A 226 21.44 -19.68 -17.62
N ILE A 227 22.24 -19.41 -16.58
CA ILE A 227 23.63 -19.87 -16.48
C ILE A 227 23.67 -21.40 -16.52
N LYS A 228 22.81 -22.06 -15.73
CA LYS A 228 22.71 -23.51 -15.68
C LYS A 228 22.36 -24.12 -17.04
N ALA A 229 21.45 -23.51 -17.80
CA ALA A 229 21.06 -23.96 -19.13
C ALA A 229 22.22 -23.94 -20.14
N VAL A 230 23.20 -23.05 -19.97
CA VAL A 230 24.39 -22.93 -20.83
C VAL A 230 25.52 -23.86 -20.37
N CYS A 231 25.73 -24.01 -19.06
CA CYS A 231 26.83 -24.81 -18.51
C CYS A 231 26.54 -26.31 -18.39
N PHE A 232 25.30 -26.76 -18.59
CA PHE A 232 24.91 -28.15 -18.35
C PHE A 232 25.23 -29.08 -19.52
N ASP A 233 25.93 -30.20 -19.24
CA ASP A 233 26.23 -31.22 -20.27
C ASP A 233 24.99 -32.06 -20.62
N VAL A 234 24.27 -31.64 -21.66
CA VAL A 234 23.13 -32.37 -22.25
C VAL A 234 23.53 -33.66 -22.99
N SER A 235 24.81 -33.92 -23.24
CA SER A 235 25.27 -34.95 -24.19
C SER A 235 24.93 -36.38 -23.77
N LYS A 236 24.76 -36.64 -22.46
CA LYS A 236 24.47 -37.99 -21.93
C LYS A 236 23.00 -38.22 -21.61
N LEU A 237 22.12 -37.25 -21.84
CA LEU A 237 20.69 -37.40 -21.60
C LEU A 237 20.01 -38.14 -22.75
N ARG A 238 19.41 -39.31 -22.45
CA ARG A 238 18.69 -40.15 -23.42
C ARG A 238 17.59 -39.42 -24.21
N VAL A 239 17.04 -38.33 -23.67
CA VAL A 239 16.02 -37.50 -24.32
C VAL A 239 16.41 -36.03 -24.20
N HIS A 240 17.29 -35.56 -25.09
CA HIS A 240 17.87 -34.21 -25.04
C HIS A 240 16.83 -33.07 -24.97
N TRP A 241 15.63 -33.25 -25.54
CA TRP A 241 14.55 -32.25 -25.53
C TRP A 241 13.81 -32.11 -24.19
N GLN A 242 13.83 -33.12 -23.31
CA GLN A 242 13.07 -33.06 -22.05
C GLN A 242 13.69 -32.04 -21.06
N PHE A 243 15.01 -31.95 -21.01
CA PHE A 243 15.73 -31.05 -20.11
C PHE A 243 15.44 -29.55 -20.37
N PRO A 244 15.58 -28.99 -21.59
CA PRO A 244 15.26 -27.59 -21.86
C PRO A 244 13.77 -27.28 -21.67
N CYS A 245 12.86 -28.22 -21.97
CA CYS A 245 11.42 -28.04 -21.70
C CYS A 245 11.11 -27.94 -20.20
N LEU A 246 11.78 -28.76 -19.37
CA LEU A 246 11.62 -28.69 -17.90
C LEU A 246 12.27 -27.43 -17.32
N LEU A 247 13.42 -26.98 -17.83
CA LEU A 247 14.02 -25.69 -17.43
C LEU A 247 13.10 -24.51 -17.79
N LEU A 248 12.53 -24.51 -19.00
CA LEU A 248 11.56 -23.49 -19.43
C LEU A 248 10.31 -23.49 -18.53
N LEU A 249 9.80 -24.67 -18.17
CA LEU A 249 8.69 -24.80 -17.22
C LEU A 249 9.07 -24.22 -15.84
N GLY A 250 10.29 -24.45 -15.36
CA GLY A 250 10.82 -23.81 -14.15
C GLY A 250 10.83 -22.28 -14.22
N VAL A 251 11.30 -21.70 -15.33
CA VAL A 251 11.25 -20.23 -15.56
C VAL A 251 9.80 -19.71 -15.52
N ILE A 252 8.86 -20.44 -16.10
CA ILE A 252 7.42 -20.08 -16.07
C ILE A 252 6.87 -20.16 -14.64
N CYS A 253 7.16 -21.23 -13.90
CA CYS A 253 6.73 -21.40 -12.51
C CYS A 253 7.29 -20.29 -11.60
N VAL A 254 8.59 -19.97 -11.67
CA VAL A 254 9.21 -18.87 -10.91
C VAL A 254 8.54 -17.52 -11.19
N ASN A 255 8.23 -17.23 -12.46
CA ASN A 255 7.54 -15.99 -12.82
C ASN A 255 6.11 -15.95 -12.26
N ILE A 256 5.31 -17.00 -12.48
CA ILE A 256 3.93 -17.09 -11.96
C ILE A 256 3.93 -16.97 -10.42
N GLU A 257 4.83 -17.67 -9.73
CA GLU A 257 4.95 -17.62 -8.28
C GLU A 257 5.28 -16.21 -7.78
N SER A 258 6.22 -15.51 -8.41
CA SER A 258 6.56 -14.13 -8.03
C SER A 258 5.39 -13.15 -8.23
N VAL A 259 4.60 -13.32 -9.30
CA VAL A 259 3.38 -12.54 -9.54
C VAL A 259 2.32 -12.84 -8.48
N LEU A 260 2.09 -14.12 -8.15
CA LEU A 260 1.13 -14.52 -7.11
C LEU A 260 1.55 -13.99 -5.73
N CYS A 261 2.84 -14.01 -5.39
CA CYS A 261 3.36 -13.38 -4.18
C CYS A 261 3.06 -11.88 -4.12
N CYS A 262 3.36 -11.12 -5.18
CA CYS A 262 3.04 -9.68 -5.23
C CYS A 262 1.53 -9.43 -5.14
N VAL A 263 0.71 -10.20 -5.85
CA VAL A 263 -0.76 -10.10 -5.78
C VAL A 263 -1.24 -10.42 -4.36
N MET A 264 -0.71 -11.44 -3.67
CA MET A 264 -1.06 -11.74 -2.28
C MET A 264 -0.65 -10.60 -1.34
N ILE A 265 0.57 -10.07 -1.47
CA ILE A 265 1.05 -8.92 -0.68
C ILE A 265 0.07 -7.74 -0.84
N GLU A 266 -0.24 -7.32 -2.07
CA GLU A 266 -1.21 -6.25 -2.32
C GLU A 266 -2.62 -6.57 -1.81
N SER A 267 -3.06 -7.82 -1.92
CA SER A 267 -4.44 -8.23 -1.63
C SER A 267 -4.74 -8.37 -0.15
N TYR A 268 -3.74 -8.72 0.67
CA TYR A 268 -3.86 -8.91 2.11
C TYR A 268 -3.25 -7.76 2.93
N ALA A 269 -2.25 -7.04 2.42
CA ALA A 269 -1.77 -5.77 3.01
C ALA A 269 -2.68 -4.58 2.62
N LYS A 270 -4.00 -4.80 2.53
CA LYS A 270 -4.94 -3.73 2.25
C LYS A 270 -4.97 -2.76 3.43
N GLU A 271 -4.92 -1.48 3.11
CA GLU A 271 -5.20 -0.43 4.08
C GLU A 271 -6.62 -0.64 4.63
N GLU A 272 -6.75 -0.81 5.95
CA GLU A 272 -8.05 -0.83 6.60
C GLU A 272 -8.59 0.61 6.57
N GLY A 273 -9.70 0.80 5.86
CA GLY A 273 -10.40 2.09 5.88
C GLY A 273 -10.98 2.35 7.27
N ILE A 274 -11.03 3.61 7.67
CA ILE A 274 -11.61 3.99 8.96
C ILE A 274 -13.13 4.02 8.80
N ASP A 275 -13.80 3.05 9.42
CA ASP A 275 -15.27 3.03 9.52
C ASP A 275 -15.73 4.04 10.58
N LYS A 276 -16.41 5.11 10.13
CA LYS A 276 -17.12 6.07 10.99
C LYS A 276 -18.57 6.20 10.54
N PRO A 277 -19.47 5.26 10.91
CA PRO A 277 -20.86 5.25 10.44
C PRO A 277 -21.66 6.51 10.81
N GLU A 278 -21.28 7.23 11.87
CA GLU A 278 -21.85 8.53 12.25
C GLU A 278 -21.58 9.65 11.22
N LEU A 279 -20.57 9.45 10.36
CA LEU A 279 -20.01 10.44 9.45
C LEU A 279 -20.26 10.04 7.99
N HIS A 280 -20.11 8.75 7.69
CA HIS A 280 -20.35 8.16 6.39
C HIS A 280 -20.58 6.64 6.49
N SER A 281 -21.49 6.08 5.70
CA SER A 281 -21.91 4.66 5.76
C SER A 281 -20.89 3.65 5.21
N HIS A 282 -19.77 4.11 4.68
CA HIS A 282 -18.73 3.29 4.05
C HIS A 282 -17.34 3.60 4.64
N PRO A 283 -16.39 2.67 4.56
CA PRO A 283 -15.02 2.90 5.00
C PRO A 283 -14.36 4.08 4.27
N LEU A 284 -13.67 4.92 5.06
CA LEU A 284 -12.95 6.10 4.60
C LEU A 284 -11.44 5.82 4.54
N PHE A 285 -10.85 5.94 3.36
CA PHE A 285 -9.44 5.64 3.11
C PHE A 285 -8.62 6.92 2.97
N PHE A 286 -7.41 6.96 3.50
CA PHE A 286 -6.58 8.15 3.41
C PHE A 286 -6.11 8.38 1.97
N SER A 287 -6.51 9.50 1.36
CA SER A 287 -6.24 9.77 -0.05
C SER A 287 -5.42 11.04 -0.23
N LYS A 288 -4.22 10.91 -0.79
CA LYS A 288 -3.42 12.05 -1.26
C LYS A 288 -3.99 12.69 -2.52
N ALA A 289 -4.74 11.93 -3.33
CA ALA A 289 -5.38 12.44 -4.54
C ALA A 289 -6.49 13.47 -4.24
N ASN A 290 -7.02 13.48 -3.02
CA ASN A 290 -8.01 14.44 -2.57
C ASN A 290 -7.44 15.87 -2.35
N ALA A 291 -6.13 16.07 -2.48
CA ALA A 291 -5.54 17.40 -2.41
C ALA A 291 -6.13 18.31 -3.52
N GLY A 292 -6.82 19.38 -3.11
CA GLY A 292 -7.49 20.32 -4.02
C GLY A 292 -9.01 20.13 -4.15
N HIS A 293 -9.54 18.97 -3.74
CA HIS A 293 -11.00 18.70 -3.68
C HIS A 293 -11.66 19.52 -2.56
N SER A 294 -12.98 19.68 -2.60
CA SER A 294 -13.75 20.33 -1.53
C SER A 294 -14.30 19.29 -0.57
N CYS A 295 -14.16 19.52 0.73
CA CYS A 295 -14.70 18.63 1.76
C CYS A 295 -16.22 18.70 1.80
N ASP A 296 -16.92 17.57 1.73
CA ASP A 296 -18.39 17.55 1.64
C ASP A 296 -19.08 18.17 2.86
N LEU A 297 -18.48 18.04 4.05
CA LEU A 297 -19.08 18.53 5.31
C LEU A 297 -18.82 20.02 5.61
N CYS A 298 -17.72 20.60 5.15
CA CYS A 298 -17.38 22.00 5.45
C CYS A 298 -17.18 22.86 4.20
N ARG A 299 -17.28 22.27 3.00
CA ARG A 299 -17.07 22.84 1.67
C ARG A 299 -15.73 23.57 1.45
N ARG A 300 -14.78 23.47 2.41
CA ARG A 300 -13.41 23.99 2.29
C ARG A 300 -12.52 23.05 1.48
N ARG A 301 -11.53 23.61 0.79
CA ARG A 301 -10.52 22.83 0.05
C ARG A 301 -9.70 21.94 0.99
N ILE A 302 -9.60 20.66 0.62
CA ILE A 302 -8.81 19.63 1.28
C ILE A 302 -7.35 19.79 0.88
N LEU A 303 -6.44 19.83 1.86
CA LEU A 303 -5.00 19.65 1.66
C LEU A 303 -4.62 18.18 1.84
N ARG A 304 -5.13 17.55 2.89
CA ARG A 304 -5.01 16.13 3.22
C ARG A 304 -6.35 15.66 3.80
N GLY A 305 -6.77 14.44 3.52
CA GLY A 305 -8.09 13.95 3.89
C GLY A 305 -8.34 12.49 3.51
N TYR A 306 -9.56 12.05 3.75
CA TYR A 306 -10.03 10.71 3.44
C TYR A 306 -11.04 10.74 2.29
N ARG A 307 -11.12 9.64 1.53
CA ARG A 307 -12.06 9.39 0.44
C ARG A 307 -12.86 8.12 0.73
N CYS A 308 -14.16 8.14 0.45
CA CYS A 308 -14.90 6.91 0.18
C CYS A 308 -14.76 6.52 -1.30
N TRP A 309 -14.19 5.35 -1.61
CA TRP A 309 -14.08 4.88 -3.00
C TRP A 309 -15.40 4.43 -3.64
N LEU A 310 -16.47 4.27 -2.87
CA LEU A 310 -17.78 3.79 -3.38
C LEU A 310 -18.69 4.92 -3.87
N CYS A 311 -18.60 6.10 -3.26
CA CYS A 311 -19.48 7.24 -3.55
C CYS A 311 -18.75 8.58 -3.70
N ASP A 312 -17.41 8.55 -3.76
CA ASP A 312 -16.54 9.72 -3.89
C ASP A 312 -16.67 10.78 -2.77
N PHE A 313 -17.24 10.42 -1.61
CA PHE A 313 -17.33 11.31 -0.44
C PHE A 313 -15.93 11.71 0.07
N ASP A 314 -15.65 13.01 0.07
CA ASP A 314 -14.33 13.59 0.33
C ASP A 314 -14.35 14.39 1.64
N ILE A 315 -13.51 14.02 2.61
CA ILE A 315 -13.49 14.63 3.95
C ILE A 315 -12.09 15.11 4.38
N CYS A 316 -11.98 16.34 4.87
CA CYS A 316 -10.73 16.88 5.41
C CYS A 316 -10.41 16.32 6.81
N MET A 317 -9.12 16.28 7.19
CA MET A 317 -8.67 15.79 8.51
C MET A 317 -9.44 16.42 9.68
N LYS A 318 -9.74 17.74 9.62
CA LYS A 318 -10.44 18.47 10.68
C LYS A 318 -11.89 18.00 10.88
N CYS A 319 -12.60 17.66 9.80
CA CYS A 319 -13.94 17.09 9.89
C CYS A 319 -13.92 15.61 10.27
N MET A 320 -12.82 14.91 10.01
CA MET A 320 -12.63 13.51 10.41
C MET A 320 -12.31 13.37 11.91
N SER A 321 -11.59 14.32 12.52
CA SER A 321 -11.32 14.32 13.97
C SER A 321 -12.49 14.84 14.80
N SER A 322 -13.25 15.83 14.29
CA SER A 322 -14.37 16.42 15.01
C SER A 322 -15.46 15.39 15.34
N SER A 323 -15.54 14.97 16.60
CA SER A 323 -16.59 14.10 17.16
C SER A 323 -17.97 14.79 17.26
N THR A 324 -18.12 15.96 16.65
CA THR A 324 -19.28 16.84 16.82
C THR A 324 -20.23 16.65 15.65
N LYS A 325 -21.29 15.89 15.92
CA LYS A 325 -22.48 15.65 15.09
C LYS A 325 -22.77 16.82 14.14
N ARG A 326 -22.38 16.67 12.87
CA ARG A 326 -22.69 17.63 11.80
C ARG A 326 -23.75 17.11 10.83
N ALA A 327 -24.59 16.19 11.31
CA ALA A 327 -25.80 15.70 10.62
C ALA A 327 -26.81 16.82 10.31
N GLU A 328 -26.66 18.00 10.91
CA GLU A 328 -27.42 19.21 10.59
C GLU A 328 -26.92 19.94 9.31
N GLY A 329 -25.86 19.45 8.64
CA GLY A 329 -25.17 20.15 7.56
C GLY A 329 -26.02 20.53 6.33
N GLU A 330 -27.11 19.83 6.05
CA GLU A 330 -28.04 20.12 4.93
C GLU A 330 -29.50 20.31 5.39
N GLY A 331 -29.79 20.23 6.69
CA GLY A 331 -31.13 20.43 7.28
C GLY A 331 -31.24 21.52 8.35
N GLY A 332 -30.13 21.87 9.02
CA GLY A 332 -30.10 22.82 10.14
C GLY A 332 -30.23 24.29 9.76
N ILE A 333 -30.25 24.62 8.46
CA ILE A 333 -30.55 25.97 7.95
C ILE A 333 -32.06 26.13 7.67
N ARG A 334 -32.91 25.34 8.35
CA ARG A 334 -34.25 25.74 8.74
C ARG A 334 -34.29 25.93 10.25
N GLY A 335 -33.65 27.01 10.69
CA GLY A 335 -33.80 27.46 12.07
C GLY A 335 -35.19 28.05 12.28
N ASP A 336 -36.03 27.37 13.08
CA ASP A 336 -37.37 27.82 13.52
C ASP A 336 -37.35 29.06 14.45
N LYS A 337 -36.34 29.92 14.31
CA LYS A 337 -36.39 31.29 14.83
C LYS A 337 -37.23 32.10 13.85
N GLY A 338 -38.54 32.04 14.08
CA GLY A 338 -39.57 32.52 13.18
C GLY A 338 -39.46 33.99 12.78
N VAL A 339 -40.31 34.36 11.83
CA VAL A 339 -40.46 35.71 11.29
C VAL A 339 -40.50 36.71 12.44
N ARG A 340 -39.58 37.67 12.41
CA ARG A 340 -39.56 38.79 13.34
C ARG A 340 -40.65 39.76 12.87
N ASN A 341 -41.80 39.71 13.52
CA ASN A 341 -42.90 40.62 13.22
C ASN A 341 -42.43 42.08 13.39
N GLU A 342 -42.66 42.89 12.36
CA GLU A 342 -42.57 44.35 12.39
C GLU A 342 -43.90 44.95 12.91
#